data_AF-A0A7V3FUJ9-F1
#
_entry.id   AF-A0A7V3FUJ9-F1
#
_cell.length_a   1.000
_cell.length_b   1.000
_cell.length_c   1.000
_cell.angle_alpha   90.00
_cell.angle_beta   90.00
_cell.angle_gamma   90.00
#
_symmetry.space_group_name_H-M   'P 1'
#
loop_
_entity.id
_entity.type
_entity.pdbx_description
1 polymer ?
#
loop_
_entity_poly.entity_id
_entity_poly.type
_entity_poly.pdbx_seq_one_letter_code
_entity_poly.pdbx_strand_id
1 'polypeptide(L)'
;MISRRNFLKIAGLSSAALAAGFTTGKLTGNSKSVHFVLHGFIPADENVIANLVSSFRQKIKSNSNPIIFSDSKIGEVVLRFHSQSLNKSYSSNGKIVYRVKRLNKQVDSDIIVSDSANPIYSVNDLNYSFAQLRSEIKNRKADYLFTAEYKEEDFISAMLKLNSKEIVIENEKGLVDKISLDKNYKNIWIYGPQGKTGLKIENGIAQVHTSTCRHGICKHSIASEVGSIIACAPNKVLIKVV
;
A
#
# COMPACT_ATOMS: atom_id res chain seq x y z
N MET A 1 -36.20 15.15 -24.47
CA MET A 1 -35.64 16.46 -24.07
C MET A 1 -35.89 16.65 -22.57
N ILE A 2 -34.84 16.72 -21.75
CA ILE A 2 -34.99 16.97 -20.31
C ILE A 2 -35.37 18.45 -20.13
N SER A 3 -36.48 18.71 -19.44
CA SER A 3 -36.94 20.07 -19.11
C SER A 3 -35.89 20.81 -18.26
N ARG A 4 -35.65 22.11 -18.56
CA ARG A 4 -34.76 22.99 -17.79
C ARG A 4 -35.03 22.94 -16.28
N ARG A 5 -36.28 22.68 -15.87
CA ARG A 5 -36.68 22.56 -14.46
C ARG A 5 -36.20 21.27 -13.79
N ASN A 6 -36.08 20.18 -14.55
CA ASN A 6 -35.53 18.91 -14.06
C ASN A 6 -34.00 18.94 -14.04
N PHE A 7 -33.37 19.62 -14.99
CA PHE A 7 -31.91 19.82 -15.00
C PHE A 7 -31.44 20.63 -13.78
N LEU A 8 -32.14 21.70 -13.41
CA LEU A 8 -31.79 22.52 -12.24
C LEU A 8 -31.98 21.78 -10.90
N LYS A 9 -32.98 20.89 -10.80
CA LYS A 9 -33.15 20.05 -9.61
C LYS A 9 -32.05 19.00 -9.47
N ILE A 10 -31.63 18.39 -10.59
CA ILE A 10 -30.52 17.43 -10.62
C ILE A 10 -29.20 18.15 -10.30
N ALA A 11 -28.95 19.30 -10.94
CA ALA A 11 -27.77 20.12 -10.70
C ALA A 11 -27.66 20.59 -9.24
N GLY A 12 -28.78 21.05 -8.65
CA GLY A 12 -28.84 21.49 -7.26
C GLY A 12 -28.64 20.37 -6.22
N LEU A 13 -29.08 19.15 -6.51
CA LEU A 13 -28.81 17.98 -5.67
C LEU A 13 -27.35 17.51 -5.79
N SER A 14 -26.77 17.60 -7.00
CA SER A 14 -25.37 17.23 -7.22
C SER A 14 -24.36 18.21 -6.60
N SER A 15 -24.68 19.51 -6.54
CA SER A 15 -23.79 20.49 -5.89
C SER A 15 -23.83 20.42 -4.36
N ALA A 16 -24.95 20.04 -3.76
CA ALA A 16 -25.01 19.78 -2.31
C ALA A 16 -24.19 18.54 -1.90
N ALA A 17 -24.15 17.49 -2.73
CA ALA A 17 -23.35 16.29 -2.46
C ALA A 17 -21.84 16.53 -2.58
N LEU A 18 -21.41 17.39 -3.51
CA LEU A 18 -20.00 17.77 -3.68
C LEU A 18 -19.49 18.68 -2.56
N ALA A 19 -20.34 19.53 -1.99
CA ALA A 19 -19.98 20.38 -0.85
C ALA A 19 -19.87 19.61 0.48
N ALA A 20 -20.55 18.46 0.59
CA ALA A 20 -20.52 17.60 1.79
C ALA A 20 -19.41 16.53 1.78
N GLY A 21 -18.50 16.55 0.79
CA GLY A 21 -17.37 15.62 0.74
C GLY A 21 -17.73 14.16 0.43
N PHE A 22 -18.96 13.89 -0.01
CA PHE A 22 -19.36 12.55 -0.44
C PHE A 22 -18.93 12.32 -1.88
N THR A 23 -17.68 11.88 -2.06
CA THR A 23 -17.18 11.37 -3.33
C THR A 23 -18.06 10.21 -3.82
N THR A 24 -18.51 10.31 -5.06
CA THR A 24 -19.34 9.37 -5.85
C THR A 24 -18.66 8.02 -6.15
N GLY A 25 -17.84 7.49 -5.24
CA GLY A 25 -17.25 6.15 -5.32
C GLY A 25 -18.14 5.03 -4.75
N LYS A 26 -19.36 5.35 -4.28
CA LYS A 26 -20.16 4.41 -3.45
C LYS A 26 -21.46 3.89 -4.09
N LEU A 27 -21.61 4.00 -5.41
CA LEU A 27 -22.81 3.56 -6.12
C LEU A 27 -22.55 2.56 -7.26
N THR A 28 -21.55 1.70 -7.10
CA THR A 28 -21.46 0.46 -7.90
C THR A 28 -21.05 -0.71 -7.00
N GLY A 29 -21.82 -1.81 -7.06
CA GLY A 29 -21.45 -3.18 -6.71
C GLY A 29 -20.65 -3.42 -5.42
N ASN A 30 -21.34 -3.91 -4.39
CA ASN A 30 -20.81 -4.43 -3.13
C ASN A 30 -19.98 -5.72 -3.33
N SER A 31 -18.81 -5.65 -3.98
CA SER A 31 -17.75 -6.63 -3.77
C SER A 31 -16.90 -6.11 -2.61
N LYS A 32 -16.98 -6.76 -1.45
CA LYS A 32 -16.11 -6.46 -0.29
C LYS A 32 -14.72 -6.99 -0.60
N SER A 33 -14.01 -6.34 -1.52
CA SER A 33 -12.58 -6.59 -1.68
C SER A 33 -11.86 -6.05 -0.44
N VAL A 34 -11.44 -6.96 0.43
CA VAL A 34 -10.63 -6.62 1.61
C VAL A 34 -9.18 -6.63 1.18
N HIS A 35 -8.57 -5.45 1.11
CA HIS A 35 -7.15 -5.27 0.85
C HIS A 35 -6.51 -4.65 2.08
N PHE A 36 -5.42 -5.23 2.54
CA PHE A 36 -4.58 -4.67 3.60
C PHE A 36 -3.12 -4.86 3.24
N VAL A 37 -2.35 -3.78 3.32
CA VAL A 37 -0.92 -3.82 3.00
C VAL A 37 -0.15 -3.13 4.11
N LEU A 38 0.98 -3.71 4.46
CA LEU A 38 1.98 -3.15 5.34
C LEU A 38 3.31 -3.12 4.61
N HIS A 39 3.94 -1.95 4.62
CA HIS A 39 5.32 -1.75 4.19
C HIS A 39 6.16 -1.34 5.39
N GLY A 40 7.34 -1.93 5.54
CA GLY A 40 8.25 -1.62 6.62
C GLY A 40 9.69 -1.52 6.14
N PHE A 41 10.37 -0.46 6.54
CA PHE A 41 11.82 -0.41 6.60
C PHE A 41 12.19 -0.87 8.01
N ILE A 42 12.65 -2.11 8.17
CA ILE A 42 12.80 -2.73 9.49
C ILE A 42 14.25 -3.17 9.75
N PRO A 43 14.71 -3.13 11.02
CA PRO A 43 16.02 -3.66 11.40
C PRO A 43 16.05 -5.19 11.24
N ALA A 44 17.26 -5.76 11.14
CA ALA A 44 17.48 -7.20 11.18
C ALA A 44 17.33 -7.78 12.59
N ASP A 45 16.15 -7.61 13.18
CA ASP A 45 15.79 -8.04 14.53
C ASP A 45 14.60 -8.99 14.47
N GLU A 46 14.80 -10.24 14.89
CA GLU A 46 13.76 -11.28 14.84
C GLU A 46 12.54 -10.92 15.68
N ASN A 47 12.68 -10.19 16.78
CA ASN A 47 11.55 -9.79 17.61
C ASN A 47 10.67 -8.78 16.88
N VAL A 48 11.30 -7.82 16.18
CA VAL A 48 10.58 -6.85 15.35
C VAL A 48 9.82 -7.56 14.24
N ILE A 49 10.47 -8.52 13.57
CA ILE A 49 9.86 -9.30 12.48
C ILE A 49 8.68 -10.13 13.03
N ALA A 50 8.85 -10.80 14.17
CA ALA A 50 7.81 -11.59 14.81
C ALA A 50 6.59 -10.73 15.18
N ASN A 51 6.82 -9.59 15.85
CA ASN A 51 5.76 -8.66 16.25
C ASN A 51 5.00 -8.10 15.04
N LEU A 52 5.73 -7.82 13.95
CA LEU A 52 5.15 -7.29 12.72
C LEU A 52 4.32 -8.33 11.98
N VAL A 53 4.81 -9.56 11.84
CA VAL A 53 4.04 -10.69 11.27
C VAL A 53 2.80 -10.99 12.12
N SER A 54 2.93 -11.03 13.45
CA SER A 54 1.83 -11.25 14.38
C SER A 54 0.77 -10.14 14.28
N SER A 55 1.19 -8.87 14.29
CA SER A 55 0.28 -7.73 14.18
C SER A 55 -0.46 -7.70 12.84
N PHE A 56 0.23 -8.04 11.75
CA PHE A 56 -0.37 -8.21 10.44
C PHE A 56 -1.44 -9.31 10.44
N ARG A 57 -1.11 -10.51 10.95
CA ARG A 57 -2.07 -11.63 11.03
C ARG A 57 -3.29 -11.30 11.89
N GLN A 58 -3.09 -10.66 13.04
CA GLN A 58 -4.18 -10.24 13.91
C GLN A 58 -5.11 -9.23 13.24
N LYS A 59 -4.57 -8.34 12.39
CA LYS A 59 -5.36 -7.36 11.62
C LYS A 59 -6.19 -8.04 10.52
N ILE A 60 -5.61 -8.97 9.75
CA ILE A 60 -6.30 -9.59 8.61
C ILE A 60 -7.21 -10.76 9.02
N LYS A 61 -6.97 -11.34 10.21
CA LYS A 61 -7.71 -12.47 10.76
C LYS A 61 -7.89 -13.59 9.74
N SER A 62 -6.79 -14.06 9.14
CA SER A 62 -6.76 -15.12 8.13
C SER A 62 -5.83 -16.27 8.52
N ASN A 63 -6.19 -17.47 8.10
CA ASN A 63 -5.42 -18.71 8.25
C ASN A 63 -4.83 -19.23 6.95
N SER A 64 -4.92 -18.47 5.86
CA SER A 64 -4.34 -18.85 4.58
C SER A 64 -2.83 -19.01 4.67
N ASN A 65 -2.29 -20.02 3.98
CA ASN A 65 -0.84 -20.16 3.84
C ASN A 65 -0.27 -18.99 3.03
N PRO A 66 0.86 -18.39 3.46
CA PRO A 66 1.43 -17.25 2.79
C PRO A 66 2.31 -17.68 1.61
N ILE A 67 2.38 -16.83 0.58
CA ILE A 67 3.42 -16.88 -0.45
C ILE A 67 4.56 -15.95 -0.02
N ILE A 68 5.80 -16.43 -0.05
CA ILE A 68 6.96 -15.67 0.43
C ILE A 68 7.95 -15.46 -0.71
N PHE A 69 8.27 -14.19 -0.99
CA PHE A 69 9.35 -13.79 -1.87
C PHE A 69 10.48 -13.21 -1.02
N SER A 70 11.64 -13.87 -1.01
CA SER A 70 12.80 -13.41 -0.24
C SER A 70 14.09 -13.74 -0.97
N ASP A 71 15.04 -12.81 -0.94
CA ASP A 71 16.41 -12.99 -1.44
C ASP A 71 17.37 -13.57 -0.37
N SER A 72 16.87 -13.78 0.85
CA SER A 72 17.66 -14.22 2.00
C SER A 72 16.92 -15.21 2.90
N LYS A 73 17.67 -15.85 3.81
CA LYS A 73 17.15 -16.81 4.82
C LYS A 73 16.08 -16.21 5.73
N ILE A 74 15.92 -14.89 5.75
CA ILE A 74 14.88 -14.22 6.51
C ILE A 74 13.46 -14.65 6.10
N GLY A 75 13.29 -15.16 4.87
CA GLY A 75 12.02 -15.73 4.42
C GLY A 75 11.56 -16.93 5.26
N GLU A 76 12.48 -17.79 5.69
CA GLU A 76 12.20 -18.93 6.57
C GLU A 76 11.75 -18.47 7.96
N VAL A 77 12.37 -17.40 8.48
CA VAL A 77 12.02 -16.78 9.76
C VAL A 77 10.60 -16.21 9.70
N VAL A 78 10.24 -15.52 8.62
CA VAL A 78 8.88 -15.00 8.39
C VAL A 78 7.86 -16.14 8.33
N LEU A 79 8.17 -17.23 7.61
CA LEU A 79 7.29 -18.39 7.54
C LEU A 79 7.05 -19.00 8.93
N ARG A 80 8.13 -19.19 9.70
CA ARG A 80 8.07 -19.72 11.07
C ARG A 80 7.14 -18.90 11.96
N PHE A 81 7.29 -17.57 11.98
CA PHE A 81 6.43 -16.70 12.79
C PHE A 81 4.98 -16.66 12.28
N HIS A 82 4.77 -16.76 10.97
CA HIS A 82 3.44 -16.89 10.41
C HIS A 82 2.77 -18.18 10.91
N SER A 83 3.45 -19.32 10.90
CA SER A 83 2.89 -20.60 11.34
C SER A 83 2.69 -20.71 12.86
N GLN A 84 3.59 -20.14 13.68
CA GLN A 84 3.48 -20.21 15.14
C GLN A 84 2.26 -19.49 15.71
N SER A 85 1.65 -18.59 14.95
CA SER A 85 0.51 -17.78 15.37
C SER A 85 -0.86 -18.44 15.09
N LEU A 86 -0.89 -19.74 14.74
CA LEU A 86 -2.09 -20.51 14.34
C LEU A 86 -3.10 -20.80 15.46
N ASN A 87 -2.88 -20.37 16.70
CA ASN A 87 -3.73 -20.71 17.86
C ASN A 87 -5.15 -20.08 17.82
N LYS A 88 -5.55 -19.40 16.74
CA LYS A 88 -6.87 -18.78 16.58
C LYS A 88 -7.52 -19.27 15.29
N SER A 89 -8.76 -19.76 15.38
CA SER A 89 -9.55 -20.07 14.19
C SER A 89 -10.03 -18.77 13.55
N TYR A 90 -9.57 -18.54 12.34
CA TYR A 90 -9.92 -17.40 11.51
C TYR A 90 -10.68 -17.91 10.28
N SER A 91 -11.70 -17.17 9.86
CA SER A 91 -12.63 -17.60 8.80
C SER A 91 -12.37 -16.94 7.45
N SER A 92 -11.40 -16.03 7.33
CA SER A 92 -11.13 -15.33 6.07
C SER A 92 -10.14 -16.09 5.18
N ASN A 93 -10.50 -16.23 3.91
CA ASN A 93 -9.81 -17.08 2.92
C ASN A 93 -9.05 -16.26 1.86
N GLY A 94 -8.56 -15.07 2.21
CA GLY A 94 -7.80 -14.24 1.27
C GLY A 94 -6.37 -14.74 1.03
N LYS A 95 -5.72 -14.18 0.01
CA LYS A 95 -4.33 -14.44 -0.35
C LYS A 95 -3.40 -13.61 0.52
N ILE A 96 -2.39 -14.24 1.12
CA ILE A 96 -1.34 -13.58 1.89
C ILE A 96 -0.03 -13.64 1.12
N VAL A 97 0.65 -12.51 0.98
CA VAL A 97 1.96 -12.42 0.35
C VAL A 97 2.92 -11.65 1.25
N TYR A 98 4.09 -12.25 1.53
CA TYR A 98 5.22 -11.57 2.14
C TYR A 98 6.31 -11.35 1.10
N ARG A 99 6.91 -10.16 1.10
CA ARG A 99 8.10 -9.83 0.30
C ARG A 99 9.14 -9.24 1.23
N VAL A 100 10.34 -9.81 1.24
CA VAL A 100 11.46 -9.29 2.03
C VAL A 100 12.67 -9.15 1.14
N LYS A 101 13.30 -7.97 1.20
CA LYS A 101 14.49 -7.65 0.42
C LYS A 101 15.52 -6.97 1.30
N ARG A 102 16.79 -7.37 1.21
CA ARG A 102 17.87 -6.69 1.92
C ARG A 102 18.13 -5.30 1.33
N LEU A 103 18.34 -4.32 2.20
CA LEU A 103 18.72 -2.96 1.83
C LEU A 103 20.25 -2.86 1.70
N ASN A 104 20.71 -2.22 0.63
CA ASN A 104 22.14 -1.97 0.40
C ASN A 104 22.60 -0.61 0.95
N LYS A 105 21.75 0.07 1.72
CA LYS A 105 22.00 1.39 2.31
C LYS A 105 21.34 1.47 3.68
N GLN A 106 21.96 2.20 4.60
CA GLN A 106 21.36 2.48 5.89
C GLN A 106 20.22 3.48 5.75
N VAL A 107 19.09 3.13 6.33
CA VAL A 107 17.81 3.84 6.24
C VAL A 107 17.23 3.95 7.63
N ASP A 108 16.54 5.04 7.97
CA ASP A 108 15.78 5.07 9.22
C ASP A 108 14.58 4.12 9.14
N SER A 109 14.39 3.32 10.18
CA SER A 109 13.28 2.38 10.25
C SER A 109 11.94 3.10 10.37
N ASP A 110 10.95 2.61 9.63
CA ASP A 110 9.59 3.12 9.68
C ASP A 110 8.61 2.08 9.11
N ILE A 111 7.32 2.23 9.42
CA ILE A 111 6.25 1.43 8.82
C ILE A 111 5.14 2.32 8.25
N ILE A 112 4.55 1.84 7.16
CA ILE A 112 3.38 2.40 6.51
C ILE A 112 2.37 1.27 6.38
N VAL A 113 1.10 1.54 6.67
CA VAL A 113 0.02 0.60 6.39
C VAL A 113 -1.04 1.27 5.52
N SER A 114 -1.79 0.47 4.78
CA SER A 114 -2.89 0.88 3.92
C SER A 114 -3.99 -0.17 3.92
N ASP A 115 -5.24 0.23 3.74
CA ASP A 115 -6.36 -0.69 3.52
C ASP A 115 -7.34 -0.17 2.44
N SER A 116 -8.39 -0.95 2.15
CA SER A 116 -9.39 -0.57 1.14
C SER A 116 -10.09 0.77 1.41
N ALA A 117 -10.13 1.23 2.68
CA ALA A 117 -10.78 2.47 3.06
C ALA A 117 -9.79 3.64 3.18
N ASN A 118 -8.54 3.36 3.57
CA ASN A 118 -7.52 4.35 3.84
C ASN A 118 -6.25 3.97 3.07
N PRO A 119 -5.92 4.71 2.00
CA PRO A 119 -4.83 4.31 1.11
C PRO A 119 -3.47 4.40 1.78
N ILE A 120 -3.29 5.28 2.79
CA ILE A 120 -2.07 5.37 3.60
C ILE A 120 -2.42 5.92 4.99
N TYR A 121 -2.05 5.20 6.04
CA TYR A 121 -2.25 5.61 7.42
C TYR A 121 -1.10 6.46 7.97
N SER A 122 -1.41 7.53 8.70
CA SER A 122 -0.44 8.27 9.50
C SER A 122 -0.21 7.60 10.87
N VAL A 123 0.82 8.01 11.61
CA VAL A 123 1.07 7.52 12.99
C VAL A 123 -0.19 7.55 13.84
N ASN A 124 -0.97 8.63 13.71
CA ASN A 124 -2.16 8.88 14.51
C ASN A 124 -3.33 7.95 14.14
N ASP A 125 -3.27 7.34 12.96
CA ASP A 125 -4.34 6.52 12.41
C ASP A 125 -4.03 5.02 12.49
N LEU A 126 -2.84 4.67 12.99
CA LEU A 126 -2.45 3.27 13.22
C LEU A 126 -3.25 2.68 14.38
N ASN A 127 -3.57 1.39 14.28
CA ASN A 127 -4.02 0.65 15.45
C ASN A 127 -2.90 0.59 16.50
N TYR A 128 -3.28 0.26 17.75
CA TYR A 128 -2.34 0.23 18.88
C TYR A 128 -1.09 -0.63 18.61
N SER A 129 -1.26 -1.81 17.99
CA SER A 129 -0.13 -2.71 17.72
C SER A 129 0.87 -2.16 16.70
N PHE A 130 0.41 -1.55 15.60
CA PHE A 130 1.31 -0.91 14.64
C PHE A 130 1.91 0.39 15.19
N ALA A 131 1.17 1.16 15.98
CA ALA A 131 1.70 2.35 16.64
C ALA A 131 2.86 2.01 17.59
N GLN A 132 2.72 0.94 18.37
CA GLN A 132 3.77 0.43 19.25
C GLN A 132 4.97 -0.09 18.46
N LEU A 133 4.77 -0.92 17.44
CA LEU A 133 5.84 -1.39 16.56
C LEU A 133 6.64 -0.23 15.96
N ARG A 134 5.93 0.81 15.50
CA ARG A 134 6.57 2.00 14.91
C ARG A 134 7.39 2.77 15.93
N SER A 135 6.95 2.86 17.18
CA SER A 135 7.72 3.54 18.24
C SER A 135 8.94 2.71 18.65
N GLU A 136 8.82 1.38 18.71
CA GLU A 136 9.92 0.45 19.02
C GLU A 136 11.05 0.50 17.98
N ILE A 137 10.72 0.67 16.70
CA ILE A 137 11.73 0.80 15.64
C ILE A 137 12.21 2.23 15.41
N LYS A 138 11.61 3.21 16.08
CA LYS A 138 11.96 4.63 15.90
C LYS A 138 13.43 4.85 16.21
N ASN A 139 14.13 5.61 15.35
CA ASN A 139 15.57 5.89 15.43
C ASN A 139 16.50 4.68 15.23
N ARG A 140 15.97 3.50 14.90
CA ARG A 140 16.79 2.35 14.47
C ARG A 140 17.08 2.44 12.97
N LYS A 141 18.12 1.74 12.54
CA LYS A 141 18.43 1.58 11.11
C LYS A 141 17.76 0.33 10.55
N ALA A 142 17.23 0.45 9.34
CA ALA A 142 16.63 -0.63 8.62
C ALA A 142 17.67 -1.40 7.80
N ASP A 143 17.54 -2.72 7.85
CA ASP A 143 18.31 -3.68 7.05
C ASP A 143 17.45 -4.31 5.96
N TYR A 144 16.13 -4.31 6.13
CA TYR A 144 15.18 -4.93 5.21
C TYR A 144 14.07 -3.98 4.77
N LEU A 145 13.69 -4.09 3.51
CA LEU A 145 12.37 -3.70 3.02
C LEU A 145 11.45 -4.91 3.15
N PHE A 146 10.50 -4.81 4.07
CA PHE A 146 9.47 -5.81 4.32
C PHE A 146 8.13 -5.31 3.75
N THR A 147 7.41 -6.20 3.08
CA THR A 147 6.03 -5.95 2.63
C THR A 147 5.17 -7.16 2.97
N ALA A 148 4.04 -6.92 3.61
CA ALA A 148 2.98 -7.90 3.81
C ALA A 148 1.70 -7.42 3.14
N GLU A 149 1.07 -8.28 2.37
CA GLU A 149 -0.13 -7.99 1.62
C GLU A 149 -1.17 -9.07 1.87
N TYR A 150 -2.40 -8.64 2.15
CA TYR A 150 -3.58 -9.47 2.23
C TYR A 150 -4.60 -8.97 1.23
N LYS A 151 -5.14 -9.89 0.43
CA LYS A 151 -6.15 -9.57 -0.56
C LYS A 151 -7.22 -10.65 -0.58
N GLU A 152 -8.45 -10.23 -0.35
CA GLU A 152 -9.63 -11.03 -0.60
C GLU A 152 -10.22 -10.57 -1.93
N GLU A 153 -10.01 -11.35 -2.98
CA GLU A 153 -10.60 -11.09 -4.29
C GLU A 153 -11.80 -12.00 -4.49
N ASP A 154 -12.89 -11.43 -5.01
CA ASP A 154 -13.90 -12.23 -5.69
C ASP A 154 -13.27 -12.82 -6.96
N PHE A 155 -13.31 -14.15 -7.10
CA PHE A 155 -12.73 -14.91 -8.22
C PHE A 155 -13.08 -14.34 -9.61
N ILE A 156 -14.27 -13.75 -9.75
CA ILE A 156 -14.76 -13.13 -10.98
C ILE A 156 -13.97 -11.86 -11.35
N SER A 157 -13.58 -11.07 -10.35
CA SER A 157 -12.83 -9.82 -10.54
C SER A 157 -11.38 -10.05 -10.97
N ALA A 158 -10.78 -11.18 -10.59
CA ALA A 158 -9.44 -11.58 -11.00
C ALA A 158 -9.40 -12.07 -12.46
N MET A 159 -10.46 -12.73 -12.93
CA MET A 159 -10.56 -13.28 -14.29
C MET A 159 -10.83 -12.20 -15.36
N LEU A 160 -11.46 -11.09 -14.99
CA LEU A 160 -11.82 -9.99 -15.91
C LEU A 160 -10.72 -8.91 -16.07
N LYS A 161 -9.64 -8.95 -15.28
CA LYS A 161 -8.49 -8.02 -15.40
C LYS A 161 -7.52 -8.51 -16.47
N LEU A 162 -7.93 -8.45 -17.72
CA LEU A 162 -7.05 -8.61 -18.87
C LEU A 162 -6.79 -7.25 -19.52
N ASN A 163 -5.50 -6.93 -19.66
CA ASN A 163 -4.89 -6.15 -20.76
C ASN A 163 -4.44 -4.69 -20.58
N SER A 164 -4.07 -4.20 -19.39
CA SER A 164 -3.00 -3.18 -19.30
C SER A 164 -2.47 -3.04 -17.88
N LYS A 165 -1.15 -2.89 -17.71
CA LYS A 165 -0.54 -2.59 -16.41
C LYS A 165 -0.77 -1.12 -16.12
N GLU A 166 -1.31 -0.81 -14.96
CA GLU A 166 -1.50 0.57 -14.51
C GLU A 166 -0.71 0.84 -13.25
N ILE A 167 -0.21 2.07 -13.11
CA ILE A 167 0.32 2.59 -11.86
C ILE A 167 -0.79 3.33 -11.14
N VAL A 168 -1.07 2.89 -9.92
CA VAL A 168 -1.91 3.60 -8.95
C VAL A 168 -1.00 4.40 -8.04
N ILE A 169 -1.24 5.71 -7.95
CA ILE A 169 -0.49 6.64 -7.11
C ILE A 169 -1.40 7.12 -5.98
N GLU A 170 -0.96 6.97 -4.75
CA GLU A 170 -1.70 7.32 -3.54
C GLU A 170 -0.84 8.19 -2.60
N ASN A 171 -1.49 9.08 -1.86
CA ASN A 171 -0.91 9.82 -0.75
C ASN A 171 -1.83 9.81 0.48
N GLU A 172 -1.52 10.57 1.54
CA GLU A 172 -2.39 10.59 2.74
C GLU A 172 -3.80 11.14 2.49
N LYS A 173 -4.05 11.80 1.36
CA LYS A 173 -5.37 12.38 1.02
C LYS A 173 -6.24 11.45 0.19
N GLY A 174 -5.69 10.36 -0.36
CA GLY A 174 -6.44 9.54 -1.30
C GLY A 174 -5.62 9.01 -2.47
N LEU A 175 -6.37 8.47 -3.43
CA LEU A 175 -5.90 8.27 -4.80
C LEU A 175 -5.52 9.64 -5.39
N VAL A 176 -4.27 9.77 -5.84
CA VAL A 176 -3.75 10.95 -6.52
C VAL A 176 -3.98 10.82 -8.02
N ASP A 177 -3.59 9.67 -8.59
CA ASP A 177 -3.69 9.43 -10.04
C ASP A 177 -3.64 7.93 -10.36
N LYS A 178 -4.10 7.58 -11.57
CA LYS A 178 -4.01 6.24 -12.15
C LYS A 178 -3.55 6.33 -13.59
N ILE A 179 -2.35 5.82 -13.86
CA ILE A 179 -1.62 6.10 -15.10
C ILE A 179 -1.22 4.77 -15.75
N SER A 180 -1.36 4.65 -17.07
CA SER A 180 -0.87 3.48 -17.80
C SER A 180 0.66 3.36 -17.70
N LEU A 181 1.15 2.16 -17.36
CA LEU A 181 2.57 1.84 -17.26
C LEU A 181 3.25 1.77 -18.64
N ASP A 182 2.46 1.53 -19.70
CA ASP A 182 2.94 1.38 -21.08
C ASP A 182 3.33 2.73 -21.73
N LYS A 183 3.01 3.84 -21.08
CA LYS A 183 3.32 5.20 -21.55
C LYS A 183 4.50 5.79 -20.79
N ASN A 184 5.25 6.66 -21.46
CA ASN A 184 6.39 7.35 -20.87
C ASN A 184 5.97 8.68 -20.25
N TYR A 185 6.36 8.91 -19.00
CA TYR A 185 6.13 10.14 -18.25
C TYR A 185 7.42 10.56 -17.55
N LYS A 186 7.86 11.81 -17.74
CA LYS A 186 9.14 12.28 -17.18
C LYS A 186 9.01 12.87 -15.78
N ASN A 187 7.92 13.57 -15.47
CA ASN A 187 7.76 14.32 -14.22
C ASN A 187 6.30 14.27 -13.72
N ILE A 188 5.98 13.28 -12.91
CA ILE A 188 4.69 13.21 -12.17
C ILE A 188 4.97 13.68 -10.75
N TRP A 189 4.39 14.81 -10.34
CA TRP A 189 4.62 15.41 -9.03
C TRP A 189 3.55 15.01 -8.02
N ILE A 190 3.98 14.36 -6.95
CA ILE A 190 3.12 13.85 -5.89
C ILE A 190 3.42 14.62 -4.61
N TYR A 191 2.41 15.27 -4.05
CA TYR A 191 2.54 16.07 -2.83
C TYR A 191 2.28 15.21 -1.59
N GLY A 192 3.14 15.38 -0.59
CA GLY A 192 3.02 14.78 0.74
C GLY A 192 3.52 15.73 1.84
N PRO A 193 3.52 15.32 3.12
CA PRO A 193 3.73 16.20 4.27
C PRO A 193 5.16 16.75 4.36
N GLN A 194 6.16 16.05 3.84
CA GLN A 194 7.54 16.54 3.80
C GLN A 194 7.91 17.16 2.44
N GLY A 195 6.94 17.40 1.55
CA GLY A 195 7.15 18.08 0.27
C GLY A 195 6.72 17.26 -0.95
N LYS A 196 7.54 17.24 -1.99
CA LYS A 196 7.20 16.66 -3.30
C LYS A 196 8.01 15.40 -3.59
N THR A 197 7.36 14.42 -4.22
CA THR A 197 7.97 13.23 -4.79
C THR A 197 7.75 13.26 -6.30
N GLY A 198 8.82 13.25 -7.09
CA GLY A 198 8.75 13.18 -8.54
C GLY A 198 8.90 11.74 -9.02
N LEU A 199 7.88 11.24 -9.71
CA LEU A 199 7.84 9.93 -10.34
C LEU A 199 8.10 10.06 -11.84
N LYS A 200 8.91 9.16 -12.39
CA LYS A 200 9.08 8.93 -13.82
C LYS A 200 8.61 7.53 -14.18
N ILE A 201 8.06 7.38 -15.38
CA ILE A 201 7.67 6.12 -15.97
C ILE A 201 8.36 6.04 -17.32
N GLU A 202 9.17 5.01 -17.53
CA GLU A 202 9.94 4.83 -18.75
C GLU A 202 10.07 3.35 -19.07
N ASN A 203 9.72 2.95 -20.30
CA ASN A 203 9.83 1.57 -20.78
C ASN A 203 9.15 0.53 -19.86
N GLY A 204 7.95 0.86 -19.37
CA GLY A 204 7.22 -0.04 -18.46
C GLY A 204 7.77 -0.08 -17.03
N ILE A 205 8.62 0.87 -16.64
CA ILE A 205 9.24 0.93 -15.31
C ILE A 205 8.88 2.26 -14.64
N ALA A 206 8.20 2.18 -13.50
CA ALA A 206 8.01 3.30 -12.59
C ALA A 206 9.26 3.46 -11.71
N GLN A 207 9.77 4.67 -11.55
CA GLN A 207 10.86 5.00 -10.65
C GLN A 207 10.70 6.40 -10.09
N VAL A 208 10.96 6.59 -8.79
CA VAL A 208 11.05 7.94 -8.23
C VAL A 208 12.38 8.56 -8.63
N HIS A 209 12.37 9.71 -9.31
CA HIS A 209 13.60 10.42 -9.69
C HIS A 209 13.95 11.53 -8.68
N THR A 210 12.97 12.11 -8.00
CA THR A 210 13.17 13.14 -6.98
C THR A 210 12.28 12.92 -5.77
N SER A 211 12.75 13.31 -4.59
CA SER A 211 11.98 13.24 -3.35
C SER A 211 12.62 14.20 -2.37
N THR A 212 11.77 14.95 -1.66
CA THR A 212 12.16 15.86 -0.59
C THR A 212 12.52 15.16 0.71
N CYS A 213 12.26 13.86 0.85
CA CYS A 213 12.65 13.13 2.06
C CYS A 213 14.18 13.04 2.18
N ARG A 214 14.68 13.22 3.41
CA ARG A 214 16.12 13.28 3.75
C ARG A 214 16.94 12.15 3.14
N HIS A 215 16.41 10.93 3.16
CA HIS A 215 17.14 9.74 2.74
C HIS A 215 16.85 9.29 1.31
N GLY A 216 15.80 9.84 0.66
CA GLY A 216 15.51 9.60 -0.76
C GLY A 216 15.30 8.13 -1.16
N ILE A 217 14.90 7.25 -0.25
CA ILE A 217 14.98 5.79 -0.45
C ILE A 217 14.09 5.29 -1.59
N CYS A 218 12.89 5.88 -1.71
CA CYS A 218 11.99 5.59 -2.81
C CYS A 218 12.64 5.80 -4.18
N LYS A 219 13.70 6.63 -4.29
CA LYS A 219 14.45 6.83 -5.54
C LYS A 219 15.20 5.59 -6.02
N HIS A 220 15.49 4.67 -5.11
CA HIS A 220 16.21 3.42 -5.39
C HIS A 220 15.27 2.23 -5.63
N SER A 221 13.96 2.45 -5.47
CA SER A 221 12.95 1.45 -5.78
C SER A 221 12.44 1.64 -7.20
N ILE A 222 12.17 0.52 -7.86
CA ILE A 222 11.51 0.47 -9.16
C ILE A 222 10.26 -0.39 -9.06
N ALA A 223 9.26 -0.12 -9.88
CA ALA A 223 8.07 -0.95 -10.00
C ALA A 223 7.74 -1.16 -11.48
N SER A 224 7.73 -2.43 -11.92
CA SER A 224 7.50 -2.81 -13.33
C SER A 224 6.51 -3.98 -13.49
N GLU A 225 6.36 -4.79 -12.44
CA GLU A 225 5.46 -5.94 -12.44
C GLU A 225 4.25 -5.71 -11.54
N VAL A 226 3.12 -6.33 -11.86
CA VAL A 226 1.91 -6.29 -11.02
C VAL A 226 2.26 -6.71 -9.59
N GLY A 227 1.86 -5.90 -8.61
CA GLY A 227 2.22 -6.06 -7.21
C GLY A 227 3.59 -5.50 -6.82
N SER A 228 4.36 -4.93 -7.76
CA SER A 228 5.54 -4.13 -7.45
C SER A 228 5.13 -2.79 -6.89
N ILE A 229 5.87 -2.31 -5.88
CA ILE A 229 5.48 -1.15 -5.09
C ILE A 229 6.69 -0.26 -4.83
N ILE A 230 6.48 1.04 -4.90
CA ILE A 230 7.40 2.06 -4.39
C ILE A 230 6.71 2.80 -3.24
N ALA A 231 7.30 2.74 -2.05
CA ALA A 231 6.80 3.42 -0.87
C ALA A 231 7.78 4.54 -0.45
N CYS A 232 7.24 5.74 -0.20
CA CYS A 232 7.95 6.85 0.41
C CYS A 232 7.32 7.17 1.76
N ALA A 233 7.84 6.55 2.83
CA ALA A 233 7.28 6.70 4.18
C ALA A 233 7.22 8.16 4.67
N PRO A 234 8.30 8.96 4.55
CA PRO A 234 8.28 10.32 5.08
C PRO A 234 7.31 11.24 4.33
N ASN A 235 7.13 11.04 3.03
CA ASN A 235 6.13 11.77 2.23
C ASN A 235 4.77 11.08 2.18
N LYS A 236 4.56 9.96 2.88
CA LYS A 236 3.32 9.17 2.83
C LYS A 236 2.83 9.00 1.38
N VAL A 237 3.70 8.53 0.49
CA VAL A 237 3.36 8.25 -0.91
C VAL A 237 3.51 6.77 -1.18
N LEU A 238 2.56 6.19 -1.90
CA LEU A 238 2.54 4.79 -2.30
C LEU A 238 2.24 4.70 -3.79
N ILE A 239 3.08 3.98 -4.52
CA ILE A 239 2.98 3.80 -5.97
C ILE A 239 2.93 2.29 -6.20
N LYS A 240 1.85 1.79 -6.80
CA LYS A 240 1.58 0.35 -6.98
C LYS A 240 1.34 0.05 -8.46
N VAL A 241 1.89 -1.04 -8.97
CA VAL A 241 1.49 -1.57 -10.29
C VAL A 241 0.34 -2.56 -10.10
N VAL A 242 -0.78 -2.34 -10.79
CA VAL A 242 -2.02 -3.14 -10.71
C VAL A 242 -2.45 -3.70 -12.05
#